data_AF-A0A2E7RXI4-F1
#
_entry.id   AF-A0A2E7RXI4-F1
#
_cell.length_a   1.000
_cell.length_b   1.000
_cell.length_c   1.000
_cell.angle_alpha   90.00
_cell.angle_beta   90.00
_cell.angle_gamma   90.00
#
_symmetry.space_group_name_H-M   'P 1'
#
loop_
_entity.id
_entity.type
_entity.pdbx_description
1 polymer ?
#
loop_
_entity_poly.entity_id
_entity_poly.type
_entity_poly.pdbx_seq_one_letter_code
_entity_poly.pdbx_strand_id
1 'polypeptide(L)'
;MLSESPGDAEEVKSVHAASENERDVVIVGKIGGRSDPWIEGRAAFNIVDRSVKSCSDIPGDGCRTPWDYCCTQDDLLGATALVKVVGGDGRTLSGDARKLFGVKELQTVIIKGTARKDQAGNLTVVASGLFLEK
;
A
#
# COMPACT_ATOMS: atom_id res chain seq x y z
N MET A 1 -12.70 0.72 -7.66
CA MET A 1 -12.34 -0.63 -7.17
C MET A 1 -12.58 -1.61 -8.31
N LEU A 2 -11.68 -2.57 -8.50
CA LEU A 2 -11.83 -3.64 -9.48
C LEU A 2 -12.70 -4.75 -8.88
N SER A 3 -13.52 -5.40 -9.72
CA SER A 3 -14.34 -6.54 -9.32
C SER A 3 -13.54 -7.85 -9.27
N GLU A 4 -12.40 -7.89 -9.95
CA GLU A 4 -11.50 -9.05 -10.07
C GLU A 4 -10.03 -8.62 -9.90
N SER A 5 -9.17 -9.60 -9.62
CA SER A 5 -7.73 -9.35 -9.50
C SER A 5 -7.17 -8.86 -10.85
N PRO A 6 -6.33 -7.80 -10.87
CA PRO A 6 -5.73 -7.28 -12.10
C PRO A 6 -4.63 -8.15 -12.70
N GLY A 7 -4.35 -9.34 -12.15
CA GLY A 7 -3.35 -10.29 -12.65
C GLY A 7 -2.25 -10.59 -11.62
N ASP A 8 -1.12 -11.11 -12.11
CA ASP A 8 0.05 -11.42 -11.31
C ASP A 8 0.64 -10.15 -10.69
N ALA A 9 0.79 -10.15 -9.36
CA ALA A 9 1.21 -8.99 -8.59
C ALA A 9 2.63 -9.17 -8.04
N GLU A 10 3.47 -8.15 -8.19
CA GLU A 10 4.80 -8.07 -7.60
C GLU A 10 4.72 -7.58 -6.15
N GLU A 11 5.61 -8.07 -5.29
CA GLU A 11 5.72 -7.64 -3.90
C GLU A 11 6.33 -6.22 -3.80
N VAL A 12 5.99 -5.48 -2.75
CA VAL A 12 6.40 -4.08 -2.57
C VAL A 12 7.93 -3.90 -2.61
N LYS A 13 8.70 -4.79 -1.96
CA LYS A 13 10.17 -4.76 -1.97
C LYS A 13 10.74 -4.94 -3.37
N SER A 14 10.14 -5.83 -4.16
CA SER A 14 10.58 -6.08 -5.53
C SER A 14 10.34 -4.85 -6.42
N VAL A 15 9.14 -4.28 -6.35
CA VAL A 15 8.82 -3.04 -7.06
C VAL A 15 9.68 -1.88 -6.57
N HIS A 16 9.91 -1.78 -5.26
CA HIS A 16 10.79 -0.75 -4.70
C HIS A 16 12.19 -0.89 -5.28
N ALA A 17 12.83 -2.06 -5.19
CA ALA A 17 14.18 -2.26 -5.71
C ALA A 17 14.31 -1.94 -7.22
N ALA A 18 13.31 -2.31 -8.03
CA ALA A 18 13.35 -2.16 -9.49
C ALA A 18 12.91 -0.77 -10.01
N SER A 19 12.18 0.03 -9.22
CA SER A 19 11.65 1.32 -9.68
C SER A 19 12.69 2.43 -9.60
N GLU A 20 13.54 2.52 -10.63
CA GLU A 20 14.43 3.68 -10.84
C GLU A 20 13.75 4.80 -11.66
N ASN A 21 12.84 4.41 -12.55
CA ASN A 21 12.02 5.29 -13.39
C ASN A 21 10.53 4.97 -13.21
N GLU A 22 9.66 5.79 -13.81
CA GLU A 22 8.24 5.47 -13.89
C GLU A 22 8.01 4.16 -14.64
N ARG A 23 7.21 3.25 -14.06
CA ARG A 23 6.85 1.99 -14.71
C ARG A 23 5.45 1.54 -14.32
N ASP A 24 4.75 0.90 -15.25
CA ASP A 24 3.47 0.26 -14.95
C ASP A 24 3.69 -1.02 -14.14
N VAL A 25 2.85 -1.21 -13.12
CA VAL A 25 2.93 -2.33 -12.18
C VAL A 25 1.56 -2.86 -11.81
N VAL A 26 1.54 -4.14 -11.45
CA VAL A 26 0.56 -4.72 -10.54
C VAL A 26 1.32 -5.06 -9.26
N ILE A 27 0.94 -4.46 -8.14
CA ILE A 27 1.68 -4.56 -6.87
C ILE A 27 0.73 -5.01 -5.74
N VAL A 28 1.20 -5.92 -4.89
CA VAL A 28 0.45 -6.43 -3.73
C VAL A 28 1.11 -5.99 -2.43
N GLY A 29 0.30 -5.65 -1.43
CA GLY A 29 0.78 -5.30 -0.09
C GLY A 29 -0.35 -5.18 0.93
N LYS A 30 0.03 -5.15 2.20
CA LYS A 30 -0.88 -5.03 3.35
C LYS A 30 -1.00 -3.57 3.78
N ILE A 31 -2.21 -3.04 3.96
CA ILE A 31 -2.41 -1.66 4.40
C ILE A 31 -1.83 -1.44 5.82
N GLY A 32 -0.91 -0.49 5.96
CA GLY A 32 -0.20 -0.24 7.22
C GLY A 32 1.13 0.49 7.06
N GLY A 33 2.07 0.23 7.98
CA GLY A 33 3.43 0.76 8.01
C GLY A 33 3.60 2.07 8.78
N ARG A 34 2.50 2.62 9.33
CA ARG A 34 2.47 3.81 10.19
C ARG A 34 1.31 3.71 11.17
N SER A 35 1.35 4.49 12.24
CA SER A 35 0.24 4.63 13.20
C SER A 35 -1.06 5.04 12.51
N ASP A 36 -0.97 6.00 11.58
CA ASP A 36 -2.04 6.34 10.63
C ASP A 36 -1.54 6.07 9.20
N PRO A 37 -1.99 5.00 8.53
CA PRO A 37 -1.62 4.72 7.15
C PRO A 37 -2.44 5.55 6.15
N TRP A 38 -3.46 6.29 6.58
CA TRP A 38 -4.41 6.98 5.71
C TRP A 38 -3.98 8.42 5.46
N ILE A 39 -4.25 8.92 4.24
CA ILE A 39 -4.08 10.35 3.94
C ILE A 39 -5.44 11.03 4.05
N GLU A 40 -5.58 11.92 5.04
CA GLU A 40 -6.84 12.62 5.29
C GLU A 40 -7.34 13.37 4.05
N GLY A 41 -8.63 13.20 3.74
CA GLY A 41 -9.29 13.86 2.61
C GLY A 41 -8.88 13.36 1.22
N ARG A 42 -8.02 12.34 1.12
CA ARG A 42 -7.55 11.77 -0.16
C ARG A 42 -7.72 10.26 -0.19
N ALA A 43 -7.98 9.75 -1.39
CA ALA A 43 -7.98 8.32 -1.67
C ALA A 43 -6.55 7.79 -1.75
N ALA A 44 -5.81 7.90 -0.65
CA ALA A 44 -4.41 7.54 -0.55
C ALA A 44 -4.11 6.90 0.80
N PHE A 45 -3.20 5.91 0.78
CA PHE A 45 -2.81 5.15 1.96
C PHE A 45 -1.48 4.42 1.72
N ASN A 46 -0.83 4.01 2.81
CA ASN A 46 0.39 3.19 2.73
C ASN A 46 0.08 1.70 2.68
N ILE A 47 0.89 0.96 1.92
CA ILE A 47 0.96 -0.50 1.95
C ILE A 47 2.37 -0.96 2.29
N VAL A 48 2.46 -2.11 2.94
CA VAL A 48 3.70 -2.77 3.36
C VAL A 48 3.82 -4.12 2.64
N ASP A 49 5.04 -4.48 2.28
CA ASP A 49 5.40 -5.78 1.74
C ASP A 49 4.91 -6.94 2.62
N ARG A 50 4.38 -8.00 2.02
CA ARG A 50 3.80 -9.12 2.79
C ARG A 50 4.85 -9.94 3.55
N SER A 51 6.14 -9.81 3.22
CA SER A 51 7.22 -10.46 3.96
C SER A 51 7.51 -9.81 5.32
N VAL A 52 7.07 -8.55 5.54
CA VAL A 52 7.27 -7.87 6.81
C VAL A 52 6.18 -8.30 7.78
N LYS A 53 6.59 -8.80 8.96
CA LYS A 53 5.65 -9.22 9.99
C LYS A 53 5.05 -8.02 10.70
N SER A 54 3.73 -7.94 10.69
CA SER A 54 2.97 -7.04 11.54
C SER A 54 2.89 -7.59 12.96
N CYS A 55 2.58 -6.76 13.96
CA CYS A 55 2.59 -7.23 15.34
C CYS A 55 1.46 -8.25 15.62
N SER A 56 0.41 -8.27 14.80
CA SER A 56 -0.62 -9.33 14.83
C SER A 56 -0.11 -10.71 14.42
N ASP A 57 1.06 -10.78 13.77
CA ASP A 57 1.68 -12.05 13.37
C ASP A 57 2.53 -12.65 14.51
N ILE A 58 2.65 -11.96 15.65
CA ILE A 58 3.37 -12.40 16.86
C ILE A 58 2.38 -13.12 17.78
N PRO A 59 2.54 -14.42 18.06
CA PRO A 59 1.63 -15.15 18.94
C PRO A 59 1.58 -14.56 20.34
N GLY A 60 0.37 -14.23 20.81
CA GLY A 60 0.14 -13.68 22.15
C GLY A 60 0.36 -12.16 22.28
N ASP A 61 0.65 -11.47 21.18
CA ASP A 61 0.78 -10.02 21.17
C ASP A 61 -0.60 -9.34 21.25
N GLY A 62 -0.72 -8.36 22.16
CA GLY A 62 -1.94 -7.58 22.41
C GLY A 62 -1.90 -6.16 21.85
N CYS A 63 -1.06 -5.92 20.83
CA CYS A 63 -0.85 -4.60 20.25
C CYS A 63 -2.18 -4.00 19.78
N ARG A 64 -2.38 -2.73 20.13
CA ARG A 64 -3.60 -1.96 19.80
C ARG A 64 -3.57 -1.44 18.36
N THR A 65 -2.38 -1.35 17.77
CA THR A 65 -2.13 -0.77 16.45
C THR A 65 -1.21 -1.68 15.61
N PRO A 66 -1.51 -2.98 15.44
CA PRO A 66 -0.59 -3.95 14.83
C PRO A 66 -0.16 -3.60 13.39
N TRP A 67 -0.92 -2.74 12.72
CA TRP A 67 -0.63 -2.21 11.38
C TRP A 67 0.44 -1.13 11.33
N ASP A 68 0.94 -0.64 12.47
CA ASP A 68 2.00 0.37 12.50
C ASP A 68 3.41 -0.23 12.40
N TYR A 69 3.51 -1.56 12.55
CA TYR A 69 4.75 -2.33 12.48
C TYR A 69 5.82 -1.84 13.48
N CYS A 70 5.41 -1.34 14.65
CA CYS A 70 6.35 -0.88 15.69
C CYS A 70 7.31 -1.99 16.17
N CYS A 71 6.94 -3.26 16.00
CA CYS A 71 7.74 -4.43 16.31
C CYS A 71 8.81 -4.77 15.24
N THR A 72 8.74 -4.19 14.05
CA THR A 72 9.57 -4.50 12.87
C THR A 72 9.94 -3.25 12.06
N GLN A 73 10.18 -2.12 12.73
CA GLN A 73 10.38 -0.82 12.06
C GLN A 73 11.56 -0.80 11.09
N ASP A 74 12.66 -1.48 11.41
CA ASP A 74 13.86 -1.54 10.57
C ASP A 74 13.57 -2.25 9.22
N ASP A 75 12.56 -3.12 9.18
CA ASP A 75 12.18 -3.87 7.99
C ASP A 75 11.28 -3.07 7.02
N LEU A 76 10.79 -1.89 7.44
CA LEU A 76 9.90 -1.05 6.63
C LEU A 76 10.64 -0.28 5.52
N LEU A 77 11.94 -0.05 5.71
CA LEU A 77 12.76 0.67 4.74
C LEU A 77 12.86 -0.15 3.45
N GLY A 78 12.42 0.43 2.33
CA GLY A 78 12.36 -0.29 1.04
C GLY A 78 11.21 -1.29 0.93
N ALA A 79 10.36 -1.40 1.94
CA ALA A 79 9.23 -2.34 1.99
C ALA A 79 7.86 -1.65 2.06
N THR A 80 7.81 -0.33 1.87
CA THR A 80 6.58 0.47 1.96
C THR A 80 6.34 1.25 0.67
N ALA A 81 5.08 1.37 0.27
CA ALA A 81 4.66 2.23 -0.84
C ALA A 81 3.47 3.10 -0.45
N LEU A 82 3.47 4.35 -0.90
CA LEU A 82 2.30 5.22 -0.86
C LEU A 82 1.43 4.97 -2.10
N VAL A 83 0.19 4.53 -1.90
CA VAL A 83 -0.79 4.38 -2.97
C VAL A 83 -1.61 5.66 -3.09
N LYS A 84 -1.82 6.16 -4.31
CA LYS A 84 -2.72 7.27 -4.63
C LYS A 84 -3.71 6.83 -5.69
N VAL A 85 -4.98 6.61 -5.32
CA VAL A 85 -6.02 6.21 -6.27
C VAL A 85 -6.51 7.43 -7.04
N VAL A 86 -6.41 7.37 -8.37
CA VAL A 86 -6.73 8.49 -9.25
C VAL A 86 -8.03 8.30 -10.03
N GLY A 87 -8.67 9.41 -10.38
CA GLY A 87 -9.80 9.45 -11.32
C GLY A 87 -9.34 9.49 -12.78
N GLY A 88 -10.31 9.57 -13.70
CA GLY A 88 -10.02 9.67 -15.14
C GLY A 88 -9.24 10.93 -15.56
N ASP A 89 -9.17 11.93 -14.69
CA ASP A 89 -8.36 13.15 -14.88
C ASP A 89 -6.92 13.02 -14.37
N GLY A 90 -6.52 11.85 -13.88
CA GLY A 90 -5.19 11.57 -13.32
C GLY A 90 -4.96 12.19 -11.93
N ARG A 91 -5.96 12.86 -11.34
CA ARG A 91 -5.84 13.42 -9.99
C ARG A 91 -6.28 12.41 -8.94
N THR A 92 -5.63 12.47 -7.78
CA THR A 92 -6.02 11.65 -6.63
C THR A 92 -7.45 11.99 -6.23
N LEU A 93 -8.30 10.97 -6.09
CA LEU A 93 -9.70 11.16 -5.71
C LEU A 93 -9.78 11.86 -4.35
N SER A 94 -10.74 12.76 -4.22
CA SER A 94 -11.04 13.43 -2.95
C SER A 94 -11.94 12.55 -2.09
N GLY A 95 -11.67 12.52 -0.79
CA GLY A 95 -12.40 11.71 0.17
C GLY A 95 -11.55 10.59 0.76
N ASP A 96 -12.01 10.09 1.90
CA ASP A 96 -11.31 9.07 2.68
C ASP A 96 -11.34 7.70 1.99
N ALA A 97 -10.17 7.06 1.81
CA ALA A 97 -10.05 5.76 1.16
C ALA A 97 -10.90 4.66 1.82
N ARG A 98 -11.04 4.67 3.16
CA ARG A 98 -11.86 3.71 3.90
C ARG A 98 -13.33 3.86 3.56
N LYS A 99 -13.81 5.09 3.39
CA LYS A 99 -15.20 5.37 3.01
C LYS A 99 -15.47 5.05 1.55
N LEU A 100 -14.52 5.38 0.67
CA LEU A 100 -14.66 5.18 -0.78
C LEU A 100 -14.57 3.70 -1.19
N PHE A 101 -13.74 2.92 -0.49
CA PHE A 101 -13.43 1.56 -0.89
C PHE A 101 -13.74 0.51 0.19
N GLY A 102 -14.21 0.89 1.38
CA GLY A 102 -14.48 -0.07 2.45
C GLY A 102 -13.24 -0.80 2.98
N VAL A 103 -12.04 -0.29 2.71
CA VAL A 103 -10.77 -0.88 3.13
C VAL A 103 -10.43 -0.53 4.57
N LYS A 104 -9.63 -1.38 5.21
CA LYS A 104 -9.20 -1.30 6.61
C LYS A 104 -7.72 -1.64 6.72
N GLU A 105 -7.14 -1.31 7.86
CA GLU A 105 -5.78 -1.70 8.22
C GLU A 105 -5.61 -3.23 8.17
N LEU A 106 -4.38 -3.67 7.92
CA LEU A 106 -3.99 -5.08 7.77
C LEU A 106 -4.66 -5.86 6.62
N GLN A 107 -5.54 -5.25 5.83
CA GLN A 107 -6.06 -5.89 4.63
C GLN A 107 -5.02 -5.91 3.52
N THR A 108 -4.98 -7.02 2.78
CA THR A 108 -4.15 -7.14 1.59
C THR A 108 -4.88 -6.57 0.38
N VAL A 109 -4.20 -5.72 -0.37
CA VAL A 109 -4.71 -5.12 -1.59
C VAL A 109 -3.77 -5.35 -2.76
N ILE A 110 -4.36 -5.51 -3.94
CA ILE A 110 -3.65 -5.57 -5.22
C ILE A 110 -3.95 -4.29 -5.99
N ILE A 111 -2.91 -3.57 -6.36
CA ILE A 111 -2.97 -2.25 -6.99
C ILE A 111 -2.47 -2.36 -8.41
N LYS A 112 -3.24 -1.85 -9.37
CA LYS A 112 -2.79 -1.61 -10.74
C LYS A 112 -2.49 -0.12 -10.90
N GLY A 113 -1.32 0.23 -11.41
CA GLY A 113 -0.95 1.63 -11.57
C GLY A 113 0.46 1.84 -12.05
N THR A 114 0.93 3.07 -11.94
CA THR A 114 2.30 3.46 -12.31
C THR A 114 3.10 3.73 -11.05
N ALA A 115 4.18 2.97 -10.86
CA ALA A 115 5.13 3.10 -9.78
C ALA A 115 6.18 4.16 -10.11
N ARG A 116 6.55 4.97 -9.11
CA ARG A 116 7.57 6.02 -9.16
C ARG A 116 8.32 6.05 -7.84
N LYS A 117 9.65 6.10 -7.90
CA LYS A 117 10.48 6.40 -6.73
C LYS A 117 10.92 7.86 -6.75
N ASP A 118 10.81 8.55 -5.62
CA ASP A 118 11.33 9.93 -5.50
C ASP A 118 12.83 9.95 -5.16
N GLN A 119 13.42 11.15 -5.12
CA GLN A 119 14.86 11.33 -4.82
C GLN A 119 15.25 10.86 -3.41
N ALA A 120 14.30 10.80 -2.48
CA ALA A 120 14.52 10.29 -1.12
C ALA A 120 14.33 8.76 -1.04
N GLY A 121 14.03 8.11 -2.17
CA GLY A 121 13.84 6.67 -2.24
C GLY A 121 12.43 6.20 -1.88
N ASN A 122 11.45 7.10 -1.72
CA ASN A 122 10.09 6.70 -1.38
C ASN A 122 9.35 6.21 -2.62
N LEU A 123 8.75 5.03 -2.53
CA LEU A 123 7.91 4.47 -3.59
C LEU A 123 6.49 5.04 -3.50
N THR A 124 6.00 5.60 -4.61
CA THR A 124 4.60 6.00 -4.80
C THR A 124 4.00 5.25 -5.97
N VAL A 125 2.77 4.78 -5.83
CA VAL A 125 2.00 4.14 -6.90
C VAL A 125 0.79 5.01 -7.22
N VAL A 126 0.74 5.53 -8.44
CA VAL A 126 -0.43 6.22 -8.99
C VAL A 126 -1.38 5.15 -9.50
N ALA A 127 -2.39 4.84 -8.69
CA ALA A 127 -3.26 3.68 -8.86
C ALA A 127 -4.47 4.01 -9.76
N SER A 128 -4.55 3.31 -10.89
CA SER A 128 -5.72 3.29 -11.78
C SER A 128 -6.70 2.16 -11.42
N GLY A 129 -6.27 1.19 -10.60
CA GLY A 129 -7.11 0.10 -10.11
C GLY A 129 -6.69 -0.34 -8.70
N LEU A 130 -7.68 -0.74 -7.92
CA LEU A 130 -7.55 -1.27 -6.56
C LEU A 130 -8.46 -2.47 -6.42
N PHE A 131 -7.91 -3.61 -6.03
CA PHE A 131 -8.62 -4.85 -5.70
C PHE A 131 -8.31 -5.25 -4.25
N LEU A 132 -9.33 -5.67 -3.50
CA LEU A 132 -9.17 -6.19 -2.14
C LEU A 132 -9.04 -7.72 -2.20
N GLU A 133 -7.90 -8.25 -1.76
CA GLU A 133 -7.67 -9.70 -1.68
C GLU A 133 -8.49 -10.26 -0.51
N LYS A 134 -9.22 -11.36 -0.77
CA LYS A 134 -10.16 -11.99 0.18
C LYS A 134 -9.45 -12.93 1.15
#